data_AF-A0A7C6E6F0-F1
#
_entry.id   AF-A0A7C6E6F0-F1
#
_cell.length_a   1.000
_cell.length_b   1.000
_cell.length_c   1.000
_cell.angle_alpha   90.00
_cell.angle_beta   90.00
_cell.angle_gamma   90.00
#
_symmetry.space_group_name_H-M   'P 1'
#
loop_
_entity.id
_entity.type
_entity.pdbx_description
1 polymer ?
#
loop_
_entity_poly.entity_id
_entity_poly.type
_entity_poly.pdbx_seq_one_letter_code
_entity_poly.pdbx_strand_id
1 'polypeptide(L)'
;MRKPLWILTIAAASLGGYLALSQFTLPEGPGQEVVLAKCQACHDIGFVARERLSRERWDAIINEMVIRGLQVTPEERATILDYLATY
;
A
#
# COMPACT_ATOMS: atom_id res chain seq x y z
N MET A 1 -13.81 -11.03 -56.05
CA MET A 1 -12.93 -11.43 -54.93
C MET A 1 -13.32 -10.61 -53.69
N ARG A 2 -14.09 -11.18 -52.77
CA ARG A 2 -14.65 -10.48 -51.60
C ARG A 2 -13.79 -10.85 -50.40
N LYS A 3 -12.96 -9.93 -49.90
CA LYS A 3 -12.14 -10.15 -48.70
C LYS A 3 -13.08 -10.25 -47.48
N PRO A 4 -13.02 -11.31 -46.66
CA PRO A 4 -13.98 -11.49 -45.58
C PRO A 4 -13.69 -10.48 -44.46
N LEU A 5 -14.64 -9.57 -44.26
CA LEU A 5 -14.71 -8.57 -43.19
C LEU A 5 -15.09 -9.23 -41.84
N TRP A 6 -14.38 -10.28 -41.44
CA TRP A 6 -14.67 -11.05 -40.22
C TRP A 6 -13.48 -11.09 -39.23
N ILE A 7 -12.37 -10.42 -39.54
CA ILE A 7 -11.17 -10.41 -38.68
C ILE A 7 -11.24 -9.29 -37.61
N LEU A 8 -12.24 -8.40 -37.63
CA LEU A 8 -12.27 -7.22 -36.75
C LEU A 8 -13.05 -7.38 -35.43
N THR A 9 -13.58 -8.55 -35.09
CA THR A 9 -14.45 -8.70 -33.90
C THR A 9 -13.81 -9.37 -32.66
N ILE A 10 -12.49 -9.54 -32.60
CA ILE A 10 -11.82 -10.13 -31.40
C ILE A 10 -11.00 -9.09 -30.59
N ALA A 11 -10.93 -7.82 -31.00
CA ALA A 11 -10.02 -6.87 -30.35
C ALA A 11 -10.59 -6.09 -29.14
N ALA A 12 -11.89 -6.21 -28.82
CA ALA A 12 -12.53 -5.31 -27.85
C ALA A 12 -12.75 -5.91 -26.43
N ALA A 13 -12.68 -7.23 -26.26
CA ALA A 13 -13.05 -7.86 -24.99
C ALA A 13 -11.89 -8.12 -24.01
N SER A 14 -10.64 -7.91 -24.42
CA SER A 14 -9.46 -8.21 -23.60
C SER A 14 -8.95 -7.01 -22.78
N LEU A 15 -9.38 -5.78 -23.04
CA LEU A 15 -8.81 -4.59 -22.39
C LEU A 15 -9.49 -4.19 -21.06
N GLY A 16 -10.65 -4.75 -20.73
CA GLY A 16 -11.42 -4.39 -19.53
C GLY A 16 -10.95 -5.05 -18.23
N GLY A 17 -10.14 -6.12 -18.31
CA GLY A 17 -9.74 -6.92 -17.15
C GLY A 17 -8.48 -6.44 -16.41
N TYR A 18 -7.76 -5.45 -16.93
CA TYR A 18 -6.46 -5.03 -16.38
C TYR A 18 -6.53 -3.93 -15.30
N LEU A 19 -7.71 -3.34 -15.04
CA LEU A 19 -7.83 -2.19 -14.14
C LEU A 19 -8.10 -2.53 -12.67
N ALA A 20 -8.25 -3.81 -12.33
CA ALA A 20 -8.47 -4.25 -10.94
C ALA A 20 -7.17 -4.81 -10.33
N LEU A 21 -6.08 -4.06 -10.37
CA LEU A 21 -4.98 -4.31 -9.45
C LEU A 21 -5.42 -3.75 -8.09
N SER A 22 -5.75 -4.61 -7.13
CA SER A 22 -6.04 -4.18 -5.77
C SER A 22 -4.77 -3.55 -5.18
N GLN A 23 -4.66 -2.23 -5.29
CA GLN A 23 -3.67 -1.48 -4.55
C GLN A 23 -4.22 -1.41 -3.12
N PHE A 24 -3.61 -2.14 -2.19
CA PHE A 24 -3.87 -1.92 -0.78
C PHE A 24 -3.34 -0.53 -0.44
N THR A 25 -4.22 0.45 -0.46
CA THR A 25 -3.90 1.83 -0.11
C THR A 25 -4.16 2.04 1.37
N LEU A 26 -3.27 2.77 2.03
CA LEU A 26 -3.50 3.25 3.39
C LEU A 26 -4.74 4.15 3.41
N PRO A 27 -5.69 4.00 4.37
CA PRO A 27 -6.86 4.88 4.46
C PRO A 27 -6.48 6.36 4.59
N GLU A 28 -7.29 7.29 4.09
CA GLU A 28 -7.04 8.71 4.31
C GLU A 28 -7.20 9.05 5.80
N GLY A 29 -6.26 9.81 6.38
CA GLY A 29 -6.33 10.22 7.78
C GLY A 29 -5.09 10.93 8.31
N PRO A 30 -5.18 11.58 9.49
CA PRO A 30 -4.05 12.27 10.10
C PRO A 30 -2.88 11.32 10.36
N GLY A 31 -1.71 11.62 9.81
CA GLY A 31 -0.50 10.79 9.95
C GLY A 31 -0.22 9.86 8.76
N GLN A 32 -1.15 9.70 7.81
CA GLN A 32 -0.96 8.88 6.61
C GLN A 32 0.32 9.26 5.83
N GLU A 33 0.56 10.55 5.65
CA GLU A 33 1.74 11.06 4.93
C GLU A 33 3.06 10.65 5.61
N VAL A 34 3.09 10.64 6.95
CA VAL A 34 4.28 10.22 7.71
C VAL A 34 4.51 8.72 7.54
N VAL A 35 3.44 7.91 7.58
CA VAL A 35 3.53 6.46 7.32
C VAL A 35 4.03 6.19 5.90
N LEU A 36 3.48 6.87 4.90
CA LEU A 36 3.95 6.77 3.51
C LEU A 36 5.41 7.19 3.37
N ALA A 37 5.84 8.26 4.03
CA ALA A 37 7.22 8.73 3.94
C ALA A 37 8.23 7.76 4.60
N LYS A 38 7.85 7.11 5.71
CA LYS A 38 8.78 6.30 6.53
C LYS A 38 8.70 4.81 6.23
N CYS A 39 7.50 4.25 6.14
CA CYS A 39 7.29 2.79 6.12
C CYS A 39 7.46 2.15 4.74
N GLN A 40 7.60 2.94 3.67
CA GLN A 40 7.91 2.44 2.32
C GLN A 40 9.35 2.69 1.87
N ALA A 41 10.20 3.20 2.77
CA ALA A 41 11.59 3.53 2.44
C ALA A 41 12.45 2.31 2.10
N CYS A 42 12.08 1.12 2.59
CA CYS A 42 12.87 -0.12 2.43
C CYS A 42 12.13 -1.24 1.67
N HIS A 43 10.80 -1.27 1.70
CA HIS A 43 9.98 -2.28 1.05
C HIS A 43 8.61 -1.71 0.70
N ASP A 44 7.82 -2.46 -0.06
CA ASP A 44 6.49 -2.05 -0.49
C ASP A 44 5.55 -1.70 0.68
N ILE A 45 4.72 -0.67 0.51
CA ILE A 45 3.78 -0.21 1.54
C ILE A 45 2.60 -1.16 1.74
N GLY A 46 2.32 -2.04 0.78
CA GLY A 46 1.24 -3.02 0.83
C GLY A 46 1.36 -3.99 2.00
N PHE A 47 2.58 -4.26 2.49
CA PHE A 47 2.79 -5.03 3.72
C PHE A 47 2.20 -4.34 4.95
N VAL A 48 2.20 -3.01 5.00
CA VAL A 48 1.62 -2.24 6.08
C VAL A 48 0.11 -2.12 5.88
N ALA A 49 -0.32 -1.76 4.67
CA ALA A 49 -1.71 -1.45 4.35
C ALA A 49 -2.69 -2.62 4.53
N ARG A 50 -2.21 -3.86 4.44
CA ARG A 50 -3.03 -5.08 4.60
C ARG A 50 -3.21 -5.54 6.05
N GLU A 51 -2.42 -5.03 6.98
CA GLU A 51 -2.42 -5.49 8.37
C GLU A 51 -3.40 -4.67 9.20
N ARG A 52 -4.02 -5.30 10.21
CA ARG A 52 -4.89 -4.64 11.19
C ARG A 52 -4.53 -5.16 12.57
N LEU A 53 -3.62 -4.44 13.22
CA LEU A 53 -2.98 -4.87 14.47
C LEU A 53 -3.27 -3.85 15.58
N SER A 54 -3.14 -4.29 16.83
CA SER A 54 -3.16 -3.34 17.95
C SER A 54 -1.94 -2.43 17.92
N ARG A 55 -2.03 -1.30 18.61
CA ARG A 55 -0.90 -0.35 18.75
C ARG A 55 0.36 -1.03 19.26
N GLU A 56 0.25 -1.91 20.25
CA GLU A 56 1.38 -2.60 20.87
C GLU A 56 2.08 -3.55 19.88
N ARG A 57 1.30 -4.21 19.01
CA ARG A 57 1.86 -5.06 17.96
C ARG A 57 2.55 -4.25 16.88
N TRP A 58 1.98 -3.11 16.50
CA TRP A 58 2.65 -2.17 15.59
C TRP A 58 3.95 -1.62 16.18
N ASP A 59 3.94 -1.29 17.47
CA ASP A 59 5.11 -0.81 18.21
C ASP A 59 6.26 -1.80 18.14
N ALA A 60 5.97 -3.08 18.38
CA ALA A 60 6.95 -4.16 18.25
C ALA A 60 7.51 -4.27 16.82
N ILE A 61 6.65 -4.22 15.80
CA ILE A 61 7.09 -4.27 14.39
C ILE A 61 7.97 -3.06 14.04
N ILE A 62 7.59 -1.85 14.47
CA ILE A 62 8.39 -0.65 14.22
C ILE A 62 9.74 -0.75 14.91
N ASN A 63 9.81 -1.32 16.12
CA ASN A 63 11.09 -1.58 16.79
C ASN A 63 12.00 -2.50 15.94
N GLU A 64 11.43 -3.57 15.37
CA GLU A 64 12.17 -4.44 14.46
C GLU A 64 12.64 -3.70 13.19
N MET A 65 11.83 -2.79 12.66
CA MET A 65 12.22 -2.00 11.48
C MET A 65 13.31 -0.98 11.82
N VAL A 66 13.29 -0.38 13.02
CA VAL A 66 14.36 0.51 13.50
C VAL A 66 15.67 -0.25 13.63
N ILE A 67 15.65 -1.48 14.16
CA ILE A 67 16.83 -2.36 14.22
C ILE A 67 17.37 -2.64 12.81
N ARG A 68 16.48 -2.73 11.81
CA ARG A 68 16.83 -2.92 10.39
C ARG A 68 17.20 -1.64 9.64
N GLY A 69 17.22 -0.49 10.32
CA GLY A 69 17.71 0.77 9.79
C GLY A 69 16.66 1.83 9.50
N LEU A 70 15.38 1.60 9.83
CA LEU A 70 14.34 2.64 9.75
C LEU A 70 14.73 3.83 10.64
N GLN A 71 14.79 5.02 10.03
CA GLN A 71 15.06 6.27 10.72
C GLN A 71 13.76 7.02 11.00
N VAL A 72 13.41 7.17 12.27
CA VAL A 72 12.17 7.80 12.71
C VAL A 72 12.41 8.54 14.02
N THR A 73 11.91 9.78 14.14
CA THR A 73 11.97 10.51 15.41
C THR A 73 10.92 9.99 16.40
N PRO A 74 11.03 10.28 17.70
CA PRO A 74 9.99 9.91 18.67
C PRO A 74 8.59 10.43 18.30
N GLU A 75 8.51 11.66 17.77
CA GLU A 75 7.25 12.30 17.37
C GLU A 75 6.64 11.66 16.11
N GLU A 76 7.48 11.39 15.10
CA GLU A 76 7.07 10.64 13.91
C GLU A 76 6.59 9.24 14.28
N ARG A 77 7.29 8.56 15.20
CA ARG A 77 6.94 7.22 15.67
C ARG A 77 5.58 7.22 16.37
N ALA A 78 5.33 8.20 17.24
CA ALA A 78 4.03 8.35 17.89
C ALA A 78 2.91 8.56 16.85
N THR A 79 3.15 9.42 15.85
CA THR A 79 2.20 9.71 14.77
C THR A 79 1.88 8.45 13.94
N ILE A 80 2.91 7.68 13.57
CA ILE A 80 2.75 6.41 12.85
C ILE A 80 1.90 5.43 13.67
N LEU A 81 2.19 5.28 14.96
CA LEU A 81 1.46 4.36 15.82
C LEU A 81 0.00 4.78 16.05
N ASP A 82 -0.26 6.08 16.16
CA ASP A 82 -1.62 6.62 16.30
C ASP A 82 -2.44 6.30 15.05
N TYR A 83 -1.84 6.54 13.87
CA TYR A 83 -2.48 6.26 12.60
C TYR A 83 -2.74 4.76 12.40
N LEU A 84 -1.70 3.91 12.52
CA LEU A 84 -1.79 2.47 12.24
C LEU A 84 -2.70 1.69 13.21
N ALA A 85 -2.91 2.21 14.41
CA ALA A 85 -3.84 1.62 15.37
C ALA A 85 -5.29 2.08 15.17
N THR A 86 -5.51 3.12 14.36
CA THR A 86 -6.82 3.75 14.12
C THR A 86 -7.43 3.35 12.78
N TYR A 87 -6.60 3.24 11.73
CA TYR A 87 -7.02 3.08 10.33
C TYR A 87 -6.58 1.72 9.75
#